data_AF-A0A964S0M4-F1
#
_entry.id   AF-A0A964S0M4-F1
#
_cell.length_a   1.000
_cell.length_b   1.000
_cell.length_c   1.000
_cell.angle_alpha   90.00
_cell.angle_beta   90.00
_cell.angle_gamma   90.00
#
_symmetry.space_group_name_H-M   'P 1'
#
loop_
_entity.id
_entity.type
_entity.pdbx_description
1 polymer ?
#
loop_
_entity_poly.entity_id
_entity_poly.type
_entity_poly.pdbx_seq_one_letter_code
_entity_poly.pdbx_strand_id
1 'polypeptide(L)'
;MKKLAVFIALFLLLRPVLPLGEYILNYEYIAKELCVNKEKPAMHCNGKCHLMKELAKKAADENPSSEKKGTTLQYEVLAIVEQPLSIPFSLTTIYNVSPANTYKNLYSHNYTPVSFRPPGLV
;
A
#
# COMPACT_ATOMS: atom_id res chain seq x y z
N MET A 1 8.94 25.96 -17.29
CA MET A 1 8.12 26.19 -16.07
C MET A 1 7.61 24.89 -15.43
N LYS A 2 6.73 24.11 -16.08
CA LYS A 2 6.18 22.87 -15.48
C LYS A 2 7.23 21.82 -15.09
N LYS A 3 8.25 21.59 -15.93
CA LYS A 3 9.35 20.66 -15.63
C LYS A 3 10.17 21.11 -14.40
N LEU A 4 10.43 22.42 -14.29
CA LEU A 4 11.09 23.00 -13.12
C LEU A 4 10.28 22.79 -11.83
N ALA A 5 8.96 23.01 -11.89
CA ALA A 5 8.07 22.75 -10.76
C ALA A 5 8.08 21.29 -10.31
N VAL A 6 8.17 20.33 -11.25
CA VAL A 6 8.30 18.90 -10.95
C VAL A 6 9.64 18.61 -10.24
N PHE A 7 10.75 19.19 -10.69
CA PHE A 7 12.04 19.02 -10.02
C PHE A 7 12.06 19.62 -8.61
N ILE A 8 11.45 20.79 -8.42
CA ILE A 8 11.33 21.43 -7.10
C ILE A 8 10.46 20.57 -6.17
N ALA A 9 9.32 20.07 -6.65
CA ALA A 9 8.46 19.17 -5.88
C ALA A 9 9.18 17.88 -5.47
N LEU A 10 9.96 17.29 -6.39
CA LEU A 10 10.78 16.11 -6.10
C LEU A 10 11.82 16.41 -5.00
N PHE A 11 12.53 17.54 -5.09
CA PHE A 11 13.49 17.95 -4.07
C PHE A 11 12.85 18.18 -2.69
N LEU A 12 11.64 18.73 -2.64
CA LEU A 12 10.90 18.89 -1.39
C LEU A 12 10.53 17.54 -0.76
N LEU A 13 10.17 16.55 -1.58
CA LEU A 13 9.87 15.19 -1.12
C LEU A 13 11.12 14.41 -0.66
N LEU A 14 12.31 14.77 -1.15
CA LEU A 14 13.56 14.13 -0.76
C LEU A 14 14.11 14.65 0.59
N ARG A 15 13.65 15.80 1.08
CA ARG A 15 14.08 16.39 2.37
C ARG A 15 14.05 15.41 3.56
N PRO A 16 12.98 14.63 3.81
CA PRO A 16 12.94 13.68 4.94
C PRO A 16 13.91 12.51 4.78
N VAL A 17 14.44 12.25 3.57
CA VAL A 17 15.34 11.12 3.29
C VAL A 17 16.81 11.47 3.55
N LEU A 18 17.16 12.76 3.59
CA LEU A 18 18.52 13.24 3.84
C LEU A 18 19.21 12.65 5.09
N PRO A 19 18.61 12.65 6.30
CA PRO A 19 19.26 12.10 7.50
C PRO A 19 19.51 10.58 7.41
N LEU A 20 18.70 9.85 6.64
CA LEU A 20 18.93 8.43 6.38
C LEU A 20 20.15 8.24 5.48
N GLY A 21 20.34 9.11 4.49
CA GLY A 21 21.52 9.10 3.63
C GLY A 21 22.81 9.33 4.40
N GLU A 22 22.83 10.35 5.28
CA GLU A 22 23.97 10.64 6.15
C GLU A 22 24.32 9.47 7.08
N TYR A 23 23.28 8.81 7.62
CA TYR A 23 23.46 7.62 8.45
C TYR A 23 24.06 6.43 7.69
N ILE A 24 23.63 6.17 6.46
CA ILE A 24 24.14 5.06 5.66
C ILE A 24 25.57 5.32 5.21
N LEU A 25 25.87 6.53 4.73
CA LEU A 25 27.21 6.90 4.25
C LEU A 25 28.25 6.85 5.36
N ASN A 26 27.89 7.29 6.57
CA ASN A 26 28.78 7.34 7.72
C ASN A 26 28.45 6.27 8.78
N TYR A 27 27.84 5.16 8.38
CA TYR A 27 27.33 4.14 9.30
C TYR A 27 28.39 3.64 10.29
N GLU A 28 29.59 3.33 9.79
CA GLU A 28 30.69 2.85 10.65
C GLU A 28 31.10 3.87 11.71
N TYR A 29 31.26 5.13 11.29
CA TYR A 29 31.62 6.22 12.19
C TYR A 29 30.52 6.47 13.23
N ILE A 30 29.26 6.48 12.80
CA ILE A 30 28.13 6.72 13.71
C ILE A 30 27.98 5.58 14.72
N ALA A 31 28.15 4.33 14.29
CA ALA A 31 28.07 3.17 15.17
C ALA A 31 29.25 3.12 16.17
N LYS A 32 30.48 3.42 15.72
CA LYS A 32 31.70 3.32 16.53
C LYS A 32 31.94 4.53 17.43
N GLU A 33 31.60 5.75 16.98
CA GLU A 33 31.96 7.01 17.65
C GLU A 33 30.76 7.72 18.29
N LEU A 34 29.61 7.77 17.62
CA LEU A 34 28.46 8.59 18.05
C LEU A 34 27.36 7.80 18.80
N CYS A 35 27.41 6.47 18.77
CA CYS A 35 26.47 5.62 19.49
C CYS A 35 26.62 5.78 21.01
N VAL A 36 25.54 6.00 21.74
CA VAL A 36 25.59 6.10 23.23
C VAL A 36 25.60 4.71 23.88
N ASN A 37 25.07 3.69 23.18
CA ASN A 37 24.91 2.34 23.70
C ASN A 37 26.04 1.37 23.30
N LYS A 38 27.26 1.87 23.07
CA LYS A 38 28.42 1.03 22.66
C LYS A 38 28.71 -0.10 23.66
N GLU A 39 28.53 0.18 24.95
CA GLU A 39 28.79 -0.75 26.05
C GLU A 39 27.69 -1.83 26.22
N LYS A 40 26.58 -1.71 25.49
CA LYS A 40 25.44 -2.65 25.56
C LYS A 40 25.19 -3.30 24.19
N PRO A 41 26.07 -4.20 23.74
CA PRO A 41 25.95 -4.83 22.42
C PRO A 41 24.68 -5.66 22.25
N ALA A 42 24.11 -6.18 23.35
CA ALA A 42 22.84 -6.92 23.34
C ALA A 42 21.64 -6.10 22.82
N MET A 43 21.72 -4.77 22.84
CA MET A 43 20.65 -3.88 22.37
C MET A 43 20.64 -3.68 20.84
N HIS A 44 21.66 -4.17 20.12
CA HIS A 44 21.77 -4.06 18.65
C HIS A 44 21.47 -2.64 18.11
N CYS A 45 21.94 -1.61 18.84
CA CYS A 45 21.60 -0.22 18.55
C CYS A 45 22.27 0.29 17.27
N ASN A 46 23.55 -0.04 17.04
CA ASN A 46 24.28 0.27 15.82
C ASN A 46 24.16 1.75 15.36
N GLY A 47 24.19 2.70 16.31
CA GLY A 47 24.07 4.12 15.99
C GLY A 47 22.64 4.63 15.70
N LYS A 48 21.60 3.79 15.77
CA LYS A 48 20.19 4.18 15.58
C LYS A 48 19.75 5.28 16.56
N CYS A 49 20.33 5.32 17.76
CA CYS A 49 20.05 6.38 18.74
C CYS A 49 20.43 7.78 18.22
N HIS A 50 21.50 7.88 17.43
CA HIS A 50 21.93 9.14 16.82
C HIS A 50 20.94 9.59 15.75
N LEU A 51 20.59 8.67 14.85
CA LEU A 51 19.61 8.91 13.78
C LEU A 51 18.26 9.38 14.35
N MET A 52 17.77 8.74 15.41
CA MET A 52 16.53 9.16 16.07
C MET A 52 16.60 10.58 16.63
N LYS A 53 17.75 10.98 17.18
CA LYS A 53 17.96 12.32 17.72
C LYS A 53 17.97 13.38 16.62
N GLU A 54 18.60 13.09 15.48
CA GLU A 54 18.61 13.98 14.31
C GLU A 54 17.22 14.13 13.69
N LEU A 55 16.46 13.04 13.60
CA LEU A 55 15.08 13.06 13.12
C LEU A 55 14.17 13.89 14.05
N ALA A 56 14.30 13.71 15.37
CA ALA A 56 13.55 14.48 16.35
C ALA A 56 13.89 15.99 16.30
N LYS A 57 15.16 16.33 16.10
CA LYS A 57 15.60 17.72 15.95
C LYS A 57 15.01 18.37 14.69
N LYS A 58 15.08 17.70 13.53
CA LYS A 58 14.48 18.21 12.29
C LYS A 58 12.96 18.38 12.41
N ALA A 59 12.27 17.46 13.09
CA ALA A 59 10.83 17.57 13.33
C ALA A 59 10.46 18.75 14.25
N ALA A 60 11.33 19.10 15.21
CA ALA A 60 11.15 20.26 16.09
C ALA A 60 11.48 21.59 15.38
N ASP A 61 12.50 21.61 14.52
CA ASP A 61 12.91 22.80 13.76
C ASP A 61 11.85 23.21 12.71
N GLU A 62 11.10 22.25 12.16
CA GLU A 62 9.98 22.53 11.24
C GLU A 62 8.72 23.08 11.94
N ASN A 63 8.63 22.96 13.27
CA ASN A 63 7.51 23.47 14.08
C ASN A 63 8.02 24.16 15.36
N PRO A 64 8.42 25.44 15.32
CA PRO A 64 8.84 26.18 16.52
C PRO A 64 7.71 26.45 17.54
N SER A 65 6.51 25.88 17.34
CA SER A 65 5.34 26.07 18.21
C SER A 65 4.91 24.75 18.85
N SER A 66 5.76 24.17 19.68
CA SER A 66 5.33 23.11 20.61
C SER A 66 6.05 23.19 21.95
N GLU A 67 6.06 24.38 22.54
CA GLU A 67 6.08 24.48 23.99
C GLU A 67 4.63 24.37 24.50
N LYS A 68 4.30 23.17 25.00
CA LYS A 68 3.22 22.87 25.95
C LYS A 68 2.05 23.87 26.01
N LYS A 69 1.07 23.73 25.11
CA LYS A 69 -0.33 24.09 25.44
C LYS A 69 -1.26 23.05 24.83
N GLY A 70 -2.03 22.39 25.70
CA GLY A 70 -3.15 21.57 25.30
C GLY A 70 -4.08 22.40 24.43
N THR A 71 -4.13 22.08 23.15
CA THR A 71 -5.03 22.74 22.21
C THR A 71 -5.39 21.70 21.17
N THR A 72 -6.68 21.42 21.14
CA THR A 72 -7.41 20.53 20.25
C THR A 72 -6.78 20.50 18.87
N LEU A 73 -6.22 19.35 18.47
CA LEU A 73 -5.78 19.15 17.10
C LEU A 73 -7.03 19.13 16.22
N GLN A 74 -7.34 20.27 15.60
CA GLN A 74 -8.24 20.33 14.45
C GLN A 74 -7.46 19.70 13.29
N TYR A 75 -7.53 18.38 13.19
CA TYR A 75 -7.16 17.70 11.96
C TYR A 75 -8.31 17.98 10.99
N GLU A 76 -8.10 18.83 10.00
CA GLU A 76 -8.93 18.77 8.81
C GLU A 76 -8.69 17.39 8.20
N VAL A 77 -9.67 16.50 8.39
CA VAL A 77 -9.74 15.24 7.67
C VAL A 77 -9.83 15.62 6.21
N LEU A 78 -8.71 15.57 5.51
CA LEU A 78 -8.70 15.48 4.07
C LEU A 78 -9.42 14.16 3.76
N ALA A 79 -10.71 14.25 3.49
CA ALA A 79 -11.53 13.12 3.10
C ALA A 79 -10.96 12.61 1.77
N ILE A 80 -10.14 11.57 1.85
CA ILE A 80 -9.71 10.81 0.69
C ILE A 80 -10.97 10.10 0.20
N VAL A 81 -11.63 10.69 -0.79
CA VAL A 81 -12.70 10.02 -1.51
C VAL A 81 -12.05 8.88 -2.27
N GLU A 82 -12.17 7.66 -1.72
CA GLU A 82 -11.85 6.44 -2.44
C GLU A 82 -12.78 6.35 -3.65
N GLN A 83 -12.27 6.76 -4.81
CA GLN A 83 -12.91 6.44 -6.06
C GLN A 83 -12.57 4.97 -6.38
N PRO A 84 -13.54 4.05 -6.41
CA PRO A 84 -13.25 2.69 -6.82
C PRO A 84 -12.86 2.70 -8.30
N LEU A 85 -11.56 2.53 -8.56
CA LEU A 85 -11.02 2.34 -9.89
C LEU A 85 -11.50 0.98 -10.41
N SER A 86 -12.55 0.99 -11.23
CA SER A 86 -13.05 -0.21 -11.91
C SER A 86 -12.26 -0.42 -13.20
N ILE A 87 -11.27 -1.32 -13.16
CA ILE A 87 -10.52 -1.73 -14.35
C ILE A 87 -11.28 -2.89 -15.01
N PRO A 88 -11.81 -2.74 -16.23
CA PRO A 88 -12.45 -3.86 -16.93
C PRO A 88 -11.36 -4.84 -17.38
N PHE A 89 -11.19 -5.93 -16.64
CA PHE A 89 -10.34 -7.05 -17.03
C PHE A 89 -11.19 -8.11 -17.73
N SER A 90 -10.90 -8.40 -18.99
CA SER A 90 -11.49 -9.52 -19.72
C SER A 90 -10.42 -10.57 -20.01
N LEU A 91 -10.54 -11.73 -19.38
CA LEU A 91 -9.74 -12.91 -19.70
C LEU A 91 -10.08 -13.39 -21.10
N THR A 92 -9.23 -13.09 -22.08
CA THR A 92 -9.27 -13.79 -23.37
C THR A 92 -8.56 -15.12 -23.19
N THR A 93 -9.33 -16.17 -22.89
CA THR A 93 -8.79 -17.53 -22.90
C THR A 93 -8.70 -17.96 -24.36
N ILE A 94 -7.50 -17.91 -24.94
CA ILE A 94 -7.25 -18.47 -26.27
C ILE A 94 -7.00 -19.97 -26.07
N TYR A 95 -8.05 -20.77 -26.25
CA TYR A 95 -7.91 -22.22 -26.33
C TYR A 95 -7.91 -22.61 -27.81
N ASN A 96 -6.82 -23.22 -28.25
CA ASN A 96 -6.77 -23.85 -29.57
C ASN A 96 -7.66 -25.09 -29.53
N VAL A 97 -8.94 -24.93 -29.91
CA VAL A 97 -9.83 -26.08 -30.13
C VAL A 97 -9.30 -26.82 -31.34
N SER A 98 -8.55 -27.90 -31.11
CA SER A 98 -8.49 -28.99 -32.09
C SER A 98 -9.94 -29.39 -32.39
N PRO A 99 -10.36 -29.60 -33.66
CA PRO A 99 -11.75 -29.96 -33.94
C PRO A 99 -12.04 -31.33 -33.33
N ALA A 100 -12.47 -31.34 -32.07
CA ALA A 100 -13.10 -32.49 -31.46
C ALA A 100 -14.41 -32.66 -32.22
N ASN A 101 -14.61 -33.85 -32.81
CA ASN A 101 -15.91 -34.25 -33.31
C ASN A 101 -16.88 -34.32 -32.12
N THR A 102 -17.45 -33.19 -31.74
CA THR A 102 -18.41 -33.10 -30.65
C THR A 102 -19.74 -33.62 -31.20
N TYR A 103 -20.14 -34.80 -30.75
CA TYR A 103 -21.49 -35.31 -31.00
C TYR A 103 -22.50 -34.30 -30.44
N LYS A 104 -23.28 -33.67 -31.32
CA LYS A 104 -24.40 -32.82 -30.93
C LYS A 104 -25.62 -33.71 -30.76
N ASN A 105 -25.99 -34.00 -29.51
CA ASN A 105 -27.28 -34.62 -29.23
C ASN A 105 -28.37 -33.55 -29.43
N LEU A 106 -29.16 -33.72 -30.49
CA LEU A 106 -30.26 -32.81 -30.86
C LEU A 106 -31.60 -33.28 -30.30
N TYR A 107 -31.60 -34.21 -29.34
CA TYR A 107 -32.84 -34.71 -28.74
C TYR A 107 -33.47 -33.59 -27.92
N SER A 108 -34.60 -33.08 -28.40
CA SER A 108 -35.50 -32.23 -27.63
C SER A 108 -36.76 -33.01 -27.34
N HIS A 109 -36.97 -33.37 -26.08
CA HIS A 109 -38.26 -33.89 -25.63
C HIS A 109 -39.06 -32.74 -25.03
N ASN A 110 -40.26 -32.52 -25.57
CA ASN A 110 -41.22 -31.61 -24.97
C ASN A 110 -41.87 -32.32 -23.79
N TYR A 111 -41.33 -32.11 -22.59
CA TYR A 111 -41.96 -32.58 -21.36
C TYR A 111 -43.28 -31.83 -21.18
N THR A 112 -44.40 -32.49 -21.47
CA THR A 112 -45.74 -32.00 -21.15
C THR A 112 -46.12 -32.49 -19.75
N PRO A 113 -46.20 -31.62 -18.73
CA PRO A 113 -46.51 -32.01 -17.36
C PRO A 113 -47.99 -32.39 -17.15
N VAL A 114 -48.77 -32.54 -18.24
CA VAL A 114 -50.22 -32.77 -18.16
C VAL A 114 -50.49 -34.22 -17.79
N SER A 115 -50.48 -34.41 -16.49
CA SER A 115 -51.31 -35.34 -15.72
C SER A 115 -51.19 -36.82 -16.05
N PHE A 116 -50.14 -37.45 -15.53
CA PHE A 116 -50.37 -38.75 -14.87
C PHE A 116 -51.19 -38.49 -13.60
N ARG A 117 -52.52 -38.42 -13.75
CA ARG A 117 -53.43 -38.51 -12.60
C ARG A 117 -53.93 -39.95 -12.55
N PRO A 118 -53.76 -40.68 -11.44
CA PRO A 118 -54.37 -41.99 -11.30
C PRO A 118 -55.91 -41.86 -11.37
N PRO A 119 -56.62 -42.89 -11.83
CA PRO A 119 -58.09 -42.88 -11.86
C PRO A 119 -58.61 -42.67 -10.44
N GLY A 120 -59.49 -41.69 -10.26
CA GLY A 120 -60.14 -41.42 -8.98
C GLY A 120 -61.03 -42.59 -8.59
N LEU A 121 -60.87 -43.09 -7.38
CA LEU A 121 -61.73 -44.12 -6.79
C LEU A 121 -63.15 -43.55 -6.61
N VAL A 122 -64.13 -44.23 -7.19
CA VAL A 122 -65.57 -44.08 -6.89
C VAL A 122 -65.85 -44.54 -5.47
#